data_AF-A0A0H5RF14-F1
#
_entry.id   AF-A0A0H5RF14-F1
#
_cell.length_a   1.000
_cell.length_b   1.000
_cell.length_c   1.000
_cell.angle_alpha   90.00
_cell.angle_beta   90.00
_cell.angle_gamma   90.00
#
_symmetry.space_group_name_H-M   'P 1'
#
loop_
_entity.id
_entity.type
_entity.pdbx_description
1 polymer ?
#
loop_
_entity_poly.entity_id
_entity_poly.type
_entity_poly.pdbx_seq_one_letter_code
_entity_poly.pdbx_strand_id
1 'polypeptide(L)'
;SLSEGGWGSAMITDDALDAIADADVIYTDKWITFDPSEQIYPPFQGKLDLKLSRAMLECASSGALFINSPSTDLACENVAGQMVDGKSITFKQLNNRVHVQKALLLQVAAKRKSVITNPGGFART
;
A
#
# COMPACT_ATOMS: atom_id res chain seq x y z
N SER A 1 15.66 13.95 6.81
CA SER A 1 14.21 14.26 6.95
C SER A 1 13.59 14.16 5.58
N LEU A 2 12.95 13.05 5.18
CA LEU A 2 12.49 12.83 3.79
C LEU A 2 13.52 13.32 2.73
N SER A 3 14.80 13.07 3.02
CA SER A 3 15.86 14.07 2.87
C SER A 3 16.35 14.30 1.45
N GLU A 4 16.67 15.58 1.22
CA GLU A 4 17.36 16.21 0.09
C GLU A 4 16.48 16.44 -1.14
N GLY A 5 15.53 17.39 -1.01
CA GLY A 5 14.89 18.07 -2.15
C GLY A 5 13.38 17.85 -2.30
N GLY A 6 12.74 17.05 -1.45
CA GLY A 6 11.30 16.79 -1.51
C GLY A 6 10.44 17.80 -0.76
N TRP A 7 9.25 18.11 -1.28
CA TRP A 7 8.24 19.00 -0.65
C TRP A 7 7.36 18.31 0.40
N GLY A 8 7.72 17.11 0.86
CA GLY A 8 6.88 16.29 1.76
C GLY A 8 7.28 16.37 3.23
N SER A 9 6.32 16.09 4.11
CA SER A 9 6.51 15.83 5.55
C SER A 9 6.04 14.42 5.91
N ALA A 10 6.63 13.83 6.95
CA ALA A 10 6.22 12.52 7.48
C ALA A 10 5.96 12.66 8.98
N MET A 11 4.85 12.06 9.43
CA MET A 11 4.47 11.95 10.83
C MET A 11 4.32 10.47 11.16
N ILE A 12 4.83 10.07 12.31
CA ILE A 12 4.66 8.72 12.87
C ILE A 12 3.89 8.92 14.17
N THR A 13 2.78 8.21 14.33
CA THR A 13 1.91 8.29 15.50
C THR A 13 1.36 6.89 15.80
N ASP A 14 1.06 6.65 17.07
CA ASP A 14 0.35 5.46 17.54
C ASP A 14 -1.17 5.69 17.67
N ASP A 15 -1.63 6.94 17.48
CA ASP A 15 -3.05 7.30 17.45
C ASP A 15 -3.59 7.28 16.01
N ALA A 16 -4.51 6.36 15.75
CA ALA A 16 -5.13 6.22 14.44
C ALA A 16 -6.03 7.41 14.05
N LEU A 17 -6.63 8.12 15.01
CA LEU A 17 -7.44 9.32 14.72
C LEU A 17 -6.55 10.47 14.25
N ASP A 18 -5.42 10.69 14.92
CA ASP A 18 -4.42 11.67 14.49
C ASP A 18 -3.86 11.35 13.10
N ALA A 19 -3.71 10.06 12.77
CA ALA A 19 -3.25 9.63 11.45
C ALA A 19 -4.29 9.83 10.34
N ILE A 20 -5.59 9.84 10.66
CA ILE A 20 -6.69 9.93 9.69
C ILE A 20 -7.20 11.36 9.50
N ALA A 21 -6.99 12.23 10.50
CA ALA A 21 -7.40 13.62 10.44
C ALA A 21 -6.92 14.30 9.14
N ASP A 22 -7.88 14.84 8.37
CA ASP A 22 -7.65 15.51 7.09
C ASP A 22 -6.97 14.65 6.00
N ALA A 23 -6.97 13.32 6.13
CA ALA A 23 -6.37 12.43 5.15
C ALA A 23 -7.23 12.32 3.88
N ASP A 24 -6.63 12.58 2.71
CA ASP A 24 -7.25 12.35 1.40
C ASP A 24 -7.24 10.88 0.97
N VAL A 25 -6.27 10.10 1.46
CA VAL A 25 -6.09 8.69 1.14
C VAL A 25 -5.71 7.93 2.39
N ILE A 26 -6.48 6.89 2.69
CA ILE A 26 -6.24 6.00 3.82
C ILE A 26 -5.82 4.64 3.28
N TYR A 27 -4.63 4.20 3.66
CA TYR A 27 -4.09 2.89 3.33
C TYR A 27 -3.98 2.03 4.58
N THR A 28 -4.44 0.79 4.51
CA THR A 28 -4.26 -0.21 5.56
C THR A 28 -3.80 -1.55 4.97
N ASP A 29 -3.14 -2.34 5.79
CA ASP A 29 -2.74 -3.71 5.50
C ASP A 29 -3.04 -4.63 6.68
N LYS A 30 -2.85 -5.93 6.49
CA LYS A 30 -2.98 -6.95 7.53
C LYS A 30 -1.86 -6.78 8.54
N TRP A 31 -2.20 -6.89 9.82
CA TRP A 31 -1.19 -6.85 10.90
C TRP A 31 -0.62 -8.21 11.26
N ILE A 32 -1.12 -9.25 10.58
CA ILE A 32 -0.77 -10.64 10.81
C ILE A 32 -0.19 -11.16 9.50
N THR A 33 1.07 -11.52 9.55
CA THR A 33 1.69 -12.38 8.55
C THR A 33 1.37 -13.82 8.95
N PHE A 34 0.33 -14.40 8.34
CA PHE A 34 -0.03 -15.79 8.62
C PHE A 34 1.04 -16.73 8.06
N ASP A 35 1.66 -17.53 8.93
CA ASP A 35 2.31 -18.78 8.55
C ASP A 35 1.30 -19.92 8.80
N PRO A 36 0.86 -20.65 7.75
CA PRO A 36 -0.06 -21.78 7.90
C PRO A 36 0.43 -22.90 8.81
N SER A 37 1.74 -22.98 9.07
CA SER A 37 2.35 -23.99 9.94
C SER A 37 2.25 -23.64 11.43
N GLU A 38 2.00 -22.38 11.77
CA GLU A 38 1.82 -21.92 13.15
C GLU A 38 0.33 -21.77 13.45
N GLN A 39 -0.30 -22.85 13.92
CA GLN A 39 -1.71 -22.93 14.36
C GLN A 39 -2.04 -22.10 15.62
N ILE A 40 -1.32 -21.01 15.87
CA ILE A 40 -1.51 -20.20 17.07
C ILE A 40 -1.95 -18.82 16.58
N TYR A 41 -3.24 -18.54 16.70
CA TYR A 41 -3.71 -17.16 16.74
C TYR A 41 -3.27 -16.59 18.09
N PRO A 42 -2.20 -15.77 18.18
CA PRO A 42 -1.86 -15.14 19.45
C PRO A 42 -3.03 -14.28 19.93
N PRO A 43 -3.21 -14.12 21.26
CA PRO A 43 -4.31 -13.33 21.79
C PRO A 43 -4.23 -11.88 21.30
N PHE A 44 -5.16 -11.49 20.43
CA PHE A 44 -5.25 -10.19 19.74
C PHE A 44 -5.61 -9.00 20.66
N GLN A 45 -5.43 -9.13 21.96
CA GLN A 45 -6.00 -8.21 22.95
C GLN A 45 -5.44 -6.78 22.86
N GLY A 46 -4.25 -6.56 22.28
CA GLY A 46 -3.64 -5.22 22.16
C GLY A 46 -3.74 -4.55 20.77
N LYS A 47 -4.29 -5.23 19.75
CA LYS A 47 -4.35 -4.71 18.37
C LYS A 47 -5.77 -4.35 17.90
N LEU A 48 -6.78 -4.64 18.73
CA LEU A 48 -8.18 -4.34 18.41
C LEU A 48 -8.45 -2.83 18.22
N ASP A 49 -7.66 -1.98 18.88
CA ASP A 49 -7.86 -0.51 18.88
C ASP A 49 -7.46 0.15 17.55
N LEU A 50 -6.75 -0.58 16.68
CA LEU A 50 -6.36 -0.10 15.35
C LEU A 50 -7.26 -0.64 14.24
N LYS A 51 -8.36 -1.29 14.62
CA LYS A 51 -9.40 -1.68 13.68
C LYS A 51 -10.13 -0.43 13.19
N LEU A 52 -9.99 -0.14 11.90
CA LEU A 52 -10.72 0.95 11.27
C LEU A 52 -12.23 0.70 11.37
N SER A 53 -12.90 1.66 11.98
CA SER A 53 -14.36 1.74 12.04
C SER A 53 -14.87 2.78 11.04
N ARG A 54 -16.18 2.70 10.74
CA ARG A 54 -16.83 3.69 9.87
C ARG A 54 -16.73 5.11 10.44
N ALA A 55 -16.84 5.24 11.77
CA ALA A 55 -16.71 6.51 12.46
C ALA A 55 -15.33 7.14 12.28
N MET A 56 -14.26 6.32 12.23
CA MET A 56 -12.90 6.84 11.98
C MET A 56 -12.75 7.38 10.56
N LEU A 57 -13.34 6.73 9.56
CA LEU A 57 -13.31 7.24 8.18
C LEU A 57 -14.10 8.55 8.01
N GLU A 58 -15.03 8.86 8.91
CA GLU A 58 -15.77 10.13 8.89
C GLU A 58 -14.90 11.30 9.39
N CYS A 59 -13.77 11.02 10.07
CA CYS A 59 -12.78 12.02 10.44
C CYS A 59 -11.84 12.40 9.28
N ALA A 60 -11.89 11.67 8.17
CA ALA A 60 -11.07 11.93 6.99
C ALA A 60 -11.66 13.05 6.12
N SER A 61 -10.89 13.51 5.14
CA SER A 61 -11.34 14.51 4.16
C SER A 61 -12.59 14.05 3.40
N SER A 62 -13.46 15.00 3.03
CA SER A 62 -14.65 14.69 2.24
C SER A 62 -14.25 14.13 0.87
N GLY A 63 -14.64 12.89 0.59
CA GLY A 63 -14.21 12.18 -0.62
C GLY A 63 -12.92 11.38 -0.48
N ALA A 64 -12.40 11.21 0.75
CA ALA A 64 -11.22 10.40 1.01
C ALA A 64 -11.33 9.00 0.38
N LEU A 65 -10.23 8.58 -0.23
CA LEU A 65 -10.11 7.26 -0.87
C LEU A 65 -9.62 6.23 0.13
N PHE A 66 -10.27 5.08 0.12
CA PHE A 66 -9.88 3.97 0.98
C PHE A 66 -9.18 2.87 0.16
N ILE A 67 -8.02 2.43 0.63
CA ILE A 67 -7.21 1.37 0.02
C ILE A 67 -6.89 0.34 1.10
N ASN A 68 -7.33 -0.90 0.89
CA ASN A 68 -6.89 -2.06 1.66
C ASN A 68 -6.13 -3.03 0.74
N SER A 69 -5.15 -3.74 1.28
CA SER A 69 -4.59 -4.93 0.62
C SER A 69 -5.64 -6.03 0.62
N PRO A 70 -5.95 -6.68 -0.52
CA PRO A 70 -6.91 -7.78 -0.51
C PRO A 70 -6.39 -8.90 0.40
N SER A 71 -7.13 -9.19 1.46
CA SER A 71 -6.90 -10.36 2.28
C SER A 71 -7.99 -11.40 2.04
N THR A 72 -7.66 -12.67 2.29
CA THR A 72 -8.61 -13.77 2.22
C THR A 72 -9.42 -13.89 3.52
N ASP A 73 -9.08 -13.14 4.58
CA ASP A 73 -9.63 -13.31 5.93
C ASP A 73 -10.02 -11.97 6.58
N LEU A 74 -11.32 -11.64 6.51
CA LEU A 74 -11.90 -10.45 7.16
C LEU A 74 -11.64 -10.40 8.68
N ALA A 75 -11.42 -11.54 9.33
CA ALA A 75 -11.10 -11.61 10.75
C ALA A 75 -9.70 -11.04 11.08
N CYS A 76 -8.79 -11.08 10.11
CA CYS A 76 -7.43 -10.55 10.21
C CYS A 76 -7.31 -9.14 9.59
N GLU A 77 -8.39 -8.60 9.06
CA GLU A 77 -8.43 -7.25 8.51
C GLU A 77 -8.65 -6.23 9.62
N ASN A 78 -7.90 -5.14 9.56
CA ASN A 78 -8.15 -3.96 10.38
C ASN A 78 -9.28 -3.10 9.82
N VAL A 79 -10.27 -3.73 9.20
CA VAL A 79 -11.38 -3.04 8.55
C VAL A 79 -12.65 -3.72 9.03
N ALA A 80 -13.64 -2.96 9.46
CA ALA A 80 -14.94 -3.54 9.70
C ALA A 80 -15.45 -4.13 8.37
N GLY A 81 -15.83 -5.42 8.34
CA GLY A 81 -16.25 -6.12 7.11
C GLY A 81 -17.36 -5.44 6.30
N GLN A 82 -18.08 -4.50 6.92
CA GLN A 82 -19.12 -3.66 6.32
C GLN A 82 -18.58 -2.46 5.52
N MET A 83 -17.26 -2.18 5.55
CA MET A 83 -16.62 -1.03 4.89
C MET A 83 -16.00 -1.38 3.53
N VAL A 84 -16.00 -2.67 3.16
CA VAL A 84 -15.48 -3.13 1.86
C VAL A 84 -16.36 -2.65 0.70
N ASP A 85 -17.60 -2.23 0.96
CA ASP A 85 -18.55 -1.88 -0.10
C ASP A 85 -18.64 -0.36 -0.37
N GLY A 86 -18.46 0.02 -1.65
CA GLY A 86 -18.74 1.36 -2.20
C GLY A 86 -17.61 2.40 -2.22
N LYS A 87 -16.76 2.52 -1.19
CA LYS A 87 -15.68 3.54 -1.12
C LYS A 87 -14.26 3.02 -1.36
N SER A 88 -14.07 1.69 -1.35
CA SER A 88 -12.76 1.09 -1.57
C SER A 88 -12.36 1.13 -3.04
N ILE A 89 -11.15 1.60 -3.33
CA ILE A 89 -10.55 1.51 -4.66
C ILE A 89 -9.55 0.35 -4.77
N THR A 90 -9.57 -0.61 -3.84
CA THR A 90 -8.65 -1.75 -3.81
C THR A 90 -8.59 -2.51 -5.12
N PHE A 91 -9.72 -2.79 -5.78
CA PHE A 91 -9.70 -3.48 -7.08
C PHE A 91 -9.05 -2.65 -8.19
N LYS A 92 -9.23 -1.33 -8.19
CA LYS A 92 -8.51 -0.43 -9.10
C LYS A 92 -7.01 -0.44 -8.79
N GLN A 93 -6.64 -0.42 -7.51
CA GLN A 93 -5.25 -0.54 -7.05
C GLN A 93 -4.61 -1.86 -7.53
N LEU A 94 -5.33 -2.98 -7.42
CA LEU A 94 -4.87 -4.28 -7.87
C LEU A 94 -4.67 -4.33 -9.38
N ASN A 95 -5.62 -3.83 -10.16
CA ASN A 95 -5.48 -3.75 -11.61
C ASN A 95 -4.26 -2.89 -12.02
N ASN A 96 -4.04 -1.78 -11.32
CA ASN A 96 -2.89 -0.92 -11.57
C ASN A 96 -1.54 -1.62 -11.35
N ARG A 97 -1.45 -2.66 -10.51
CA ARG A 97 -0.22 -3.45 -10.32
C ARG A 97 0.24 -4.08 -11.64
N VAL A 98 -0.68 -4.60 -12.44
CA VAL A 98 -0.36 -5.21 -13.75
C VAL A 98 0.19 -4.17 -14.72
N HIS A 99 -0.39 -2.97 -14.73
CA HIS A 99 0.07 -1.87 -15.60
C HIS A 99 1.47 -1.39 -15.20
N VAL A 100 1.73 -1.22 -13.90
CA VAL A 100 3.06 -0.85 -13.38
C VAL A 100 4.10 -1.92 -13.72
N GLN A 101 3.77 -3.20 -13.53
CA GLN A 101 4.66 -4.31 -13.87
C GLN A 101 5.03 -4.34 -15.36
N LYS A 102 4.05 -4.15 -16.26
CA LYS A 102 4.29 -4.06 -17.71
C LYS A 102 5.22 -2.89 -18.06
N ALA A 103 4.96 -1.71 -17.49
CA ALA A 103 5.77 -0.53 -17.71
C ALA A 103 7.22 -0.74 -17.23
N LEU A 104 7.40 -1.32 -16.04
CA LEU A 104 8.72 -1.63 -15.49
C LEU A 104 9.48 -2.61 -16.38
N LEU A 105 8.83 -3.69 -16.83
CA LEU A 105 9.45 -4.67 -17.75
C LEU A 105 9.88 -4.02 -19.07
N LEU A 106 9.05 -3.17 -19.67
CA LEU A 106 9.39 -2.43 -20.88
C LEU A 106 10.57 -1.48 -20.65
N GLN A 107 10.58 -0.75 -19.53
CA GLN A 107 11.67 0.17 -19.20
C GLN A 107 13.00 -0.56 -19.03
N VAL A 108 13.00 -1.69 -18.32
CA VAL A 108 14.19 -2.52 -18.12
C VAL A 108 14.66 -3.14 -19.45
N ALA A 109 13.75 -3.67 -20.27
CA ALA A 109 14.08 -4.25 -21.57
C ALA A 109 14.60 -3.20 -22.56
N ALA A 110 14.02 -2.00 -22.57
CA ALA A 110 14.47 -0.87 -23.41
C ALA A 110 15.87 -0.39 -23.03
N LYS A 111 16.17 -0.29 -21.72
CA LYS A 111 17.53 0.00 -21.25
C LYS A 111 18.53 -1.07 -21.72
N ARG A 112 18.13 -2.35 -21.73
CA ARG A 112 18.98 -3.45 -22.22
C ARG A 112 19.29 -3.36 -23.72
N LYS A 113 18.34 -2.93 -24.56
CA LYS A 113 18.58 -2.72 -26.00
C LYS A 113 19.62 -1.64 -26.27
N SER A 114 19.59 -0.53 -25.52
CA SER A 114 20.57 0.56 -25.68
C SER A 114 22.03 0.13 -25.44
N VAL A 115 22.26 -0.92 -24.64
CA VAL A 115 23.59 -1.48 -24.37
C VAL A 115 24.05 -2.43 -25.48
N ILE A 116 23.12 -3.12 -26.15
CA ILE A 116 23.44 -4.09 -27.21
C ILE A 116 23.58 -3.40 -28.59
N THR A 117 22.91 -2.26 -28.80
CA THR A 117 22.95 -1.52 -30.08
C THR A 117 24.09 -0.52 -30.22
N ASN A 118 25.12 -0.56 -29.37
CA ASN A 118 26.37 0.16 -29.62
C ASN A 118 27.50 -0.81 -30.01
N PRO A 119 27.55 -1.29 -31.27
CA PRO A 119 28.68 -2.07 -31.77
C PRO A 119 29.93 -1.21 -32.09
N GLY A 120 29.92 0.11 -31.84
CA GLY A 120 30.95 1.05 -32.30
C GLY A 120 32.08 1.38 -31.31
N GLY A 121 32.33 0.53 -30.31
CA GLY A 121 33.19 0.87 -29.17
C GLY A 121 34.43 0.00 -28.97
N PHE A 122 35.03 -0.57 -30.02
CA PHE A 122 36.34 -1.23 -29.92
C PHE A 122 37.23 -0.86 -31.11
N ALA A 123 37.71 0.38 -31.09
CA ALA A 123 38.93 0.77 -31.78
C ALA A 123 39.86 1.40 -30.74
N ARG A 124 40.71 0.57 -30.15
CA ARG A 124 41.95 1.02 -29.50
C ARG A 124 43.05 0.03 -29.85
N THR A 125 44.13 0.64 -30.36
CA THR A 125 45.45 0.14 -30.81
C THR A 125 45.48 -0.74 -32.04
#